data_AF-A0A497G3W4-F1
#
_entry.id   AF-A0A497G3W4-F1
#
_cell.length_a   1.000
_cell.length_b   1.000
_cell.length_c   1.000
_cell.angle_alpha   90.00
_cell.angle_beta   90.00
_cell.angle_gamma   90.00
#
_symmetry.space_group_name_H-M   'P 1'
#
loop_
_entity.id
_entity.type
_entity.pdbx_description
1 polymer ?
#
loop_
_entity_poly.entity_id
_entity_poly.type
_entity_poly.pdbx_seq_one_letter_code
_entity_poly.pdbx_strand_id
1 'polypeptide(L)' 'MNIPVDVKMLDYAPPSFKVEVLNKGRVVVDREPYTRIILKWAALSELNDLSIKYKKIKNILSE' A
#
# COMPACT_ATOMS: atom_id res chain seq x y z
N MET A 1 -23.61 -4.18 -21.72
CA MET A 1 -23.19 -4.28 -20.30
C MET A 1 -22.35 -3.06 -19.99
N ASN A 2 -22.81 -2.17 -19.11
CA ASN A 2 -22.08 -0.95 -18.74
C ASN A 2 -21.82 -1.00 -17.23
N ILE A 3 -20.82 -1.78 -16.82
CA ILE A 3 -20.44 -1.90 -15.40
C ILE A 3 -19.51 -0.71 -15.09
N PRO A 4 -19.82 0.12 -14.06
CA PRO A 4 -18.92 1.20 -13.68
C PRO A 4 -17.60 0.63 -13.15
N VAL A 5 -16.48 1.17 -13.62
CA VAL A 5 -15.13 0.76 -13.24
C VAL A 5 -14.43 1.91 -12.52
N ASP A 6 -13.94 1.65 -11.31
CA ASP A 6 -13.06 2.57 -10.57
C ASP A 6 -11.60 2.20 -10.83
N VAL A 7 -10.78 3.20 -11.18
CA VAL A 7 -9.37 3.02 -11.52
C VAL A 7 -8.53 3.86 -10.56
N LYS A 8 -7.62 3.19 -9.83
CA LYS A 8 -6.70 3.84 -8.90
C LYS A 8 -5.26 3.54 -9.26
N MET A 9 -4.45 4.60 -9.28
CA MET A 9 -3.00 4.48 -9.45
C MET A 9 -2.37 4.08 -8.13
N LEU A 10 -1.67 2.94 -8.09
CA LEU A 10 -1.02 2.45 -6.88
C LEU A 10 0.14 3.35 -6.43
N ASP A 11 0.82 4.05 -7.34
CA ASP A 11 1.98 4.90 -7.01
C ASP A 11 1.62 6.03 -6.05
N TYR A 12 0.43 6.61 -6.22
CA TYR A 12 -0.09 7.72 -5.40
C TYR A 12 -1.03 7.25 -4.28
N ALA A 13 -1.30 5.95 -4.18
CA ALA A 13 -2.22 5.44 -3.19
C ALA A 13 -1.58 5.43 -1.79
N PRO A 14 -2.38 5.57 -0.71
CA PRO A 14 -1.88 5.37 0.65
C PRO A 14 -1.29 3.97 0.84
N PRO A 15 -0.20 3.81 1.64
CA PRO A 15 0.44 2.52 1.83
C PRO A 15 -0.50 1.41 2.33
N SER A 16 -1.46 1.77 3.19
CA SER A 16 -2.51 0.85 3.67
C SER A 16 -3.37 0.31 2.54
N PHE A 17 -3.79 1.18 1.61
CA PHE A 17 -4.55 0.80 0.43
C PHE A 17 -3.72 -0.09 -0.50
N LYS A 18 -2.44 0.25 -0.73
CA LYS A 18 -1.53 -0.58 -1.53
C LYS A 18 -1.45 -2.00 -0.96
N VAL A 19 -1.23 -2.14 0.35
CA VAL A 19 -1.17 -3.45 1.01
C VAL A 19 -2.47 -4.22 0.86
N GLU A 20 -3.63 -3.57 1.05
CA GLU A 20 -4.93 -4.23 0.92
C GLU A 20 -5.17 -4.78 -0.49
N VAL A 21 -4.93 -3.96 -1.52
CA VAL A 21 -5.08 -4.38 -2.93
C VAL A 21 -4.08 -5.48 -3.28
N LEU A 22 -2.83 -5.37 -2.83
CA LEU A 22 -1.81 -6.39 -3.10
C LEU A 22 -2.03 -7.68 -2.30
N ASN A 23 -2.80 -7.67 -1.21
CA ASN A 23 -3.20 -8.87 -0.49
C ASN A 23 -4.45 -9.53 -1.08
N LYS A 24 -5.52 -8.77 -1.29
CA LYS A 24 -6.84 -9.31 -1.64
C LYS A 24 -7.12 -9.31 -3.14
N GLY A 25 -6.47 -8.41 -3.87
CA GLY A 25 -6.67 -8.24 -5.30
C GLY A 25 -6.11 -9.39 -6.13
N ARG A 26 -6.70 -9.57 -7.30
CA ARG A 26 -6.22 -10.50 -8.33
C ARG A 26 -5.36 -9.75 -9.33
N VAL A 27 -4.16 -10.25 -9.59
CA VAL A 27 -3.30 -9.73 -10.66
C VAL A 27 -3.85 -10.23 -11.98
N VAL A 28 -4.19 -9.29 -12.87
CA VAL A 28 -4.72 -9.58 -14.21
C VAL A 28 -3.59 -9.62 -15.24
N VAL A 29 -2.61 -8.73 -15.10
CA VAL A 29 -1.43 -8.63 -15.95
C VAL A 29 -0.22 -8.36 -15.07
N ASP A 30 0.88 -9.06 -15.32
CA ASP A 30 2.18 -8.78 -14.72
C ASP A 30 3.22 -8.80 -15.85
N ARG A 31 4.04 -7.74 -15.94
CA ARG A 31 5.09 -7.64 -16.96
C ARG A 31 6.40 -8.26 -16.48
N GLU A 32 6.69 -8.07 -15.21
CA GLU A 32 7.91 -8.55 -14.56
C GLU A 32 7.54 -9.60 -13.52
N PRO A 33 8.33 -10.68 -13.36
CA PRO A 33 8.00 -11.70 -12.38
C PRO A 33 8.06 -11.11 -10.96
N TYR A 34 7.11 -11.53 -10.12
CA TYR A 34 7.05 -11.19 -8.69
C TYR A 34 6.80 -9.70 -8.36
N THR A 35 6.38 -8.86 -9.32
CA THR A 35 6.08 -7.44 -9.09
C THR A 35 5.15 -7.23 -7.90
N ARG A 36 4.09 -8.06 -7.79
CA ARG A 36 3.15 -8.02 -6.66
C ARG A 36 3.83 -8.16 -5.30
N ILE A 37 4.79 -9.08 -5.19
CA ILE A 37 5.48 -9.37 -3.92
C ILE A 37 6.37 -8.19 -3.54
N ILE A 38 7.13 -7.69 -4.49
CA ILE A 38 8.04 -6.55 -4.31
C ILE A 38 7.25 -5.31 -3.88
N LEU A 39 6.18 -4.97 -4.61
CA LEU A 39 5.33 -3.83 -4.28
C LEU A 39 4.69 -3.98 -2.90
N LYS A 40 4.29 -5.20 -2.52
CA LYS A 40 3.68 -5.45 -1.21
C LYS A 40 4.70 -5.23 -0.10
N TRP A 41 5.92 -5.71 -0.27
CA TRP A 41 7.00 -5.52 0.70
C TRP A 41 7.35 -4.05 0.87
N ALA A 42 7.47 -3.30 -0.23
CA ALA A 42 7.69 -1.87 -0.20
C ALA A 42 6.58 -1.15 0.60
N ALA A 43 5.31 -1.44 0.29
CA ALA A 43 4.18 -0.82 1.00
C ALA A 43 4.11 -1.19 2.50
N LEU A 44 4.47 -2.42 2.87
CA LEU A 44 4.58 -2.82 4.28
C LEU A 44 5.71 -2.07 5.01
N SER A 45 6.85 -1.88 4.35
CA SER A 45 7.96 -1.09 4.90
C SER A 45 7.53 0.37 5.13
N GLU A 46 6.86 0.99 4.15
CA GLU A 46 6.33 2.35 4.28
C GLU A 46 5.35 2.48 5.46
N LEU A 47 4.46 1.50 5.65
CA LEU A 47 3.55 1.48 6.80
C LEU A 47 4.28 1.37 8.14
N ASN A 48 5.32 0.53 8.21
CA ASN A 48 6.13 0.38 9.41
C ASN A 48 6.84 1.69 9.76
N ASP A 49 7.42 2.36 8.76
CA ASP A 49 8.08 3.66 8.95
C ASP A 49 7.10 4.72 9.44
N LEU A 50 5.90 4.78 8.86
CA LEU A 50 4.83 5.67 9.33
C LEU A 50 4.43 5.37 10.77
N SER A 51 4.29 4.09 11.14
CA SER A 51 3.97 3.67 12.51
C SER A 51 5.04 4.10 13.50
N ILE A 52 6.32 3.92 13.17
CA ILE A 52 7.44 4.36 14.00
C ILE A 52 7.44 5.88 14.17
N LYS A 53 7.27 6.63 13.07
CA LYS A 53 7.21 8.10 13.09
C LYS A 53 6.03 8.60 13.93
N TYR A 54 4.86 7.99 13.76
CA TYR A 54 3.67 8.30 14.53
C TYR A 54 3.90 8.10 16.04
N LYS A 55 4.49 6.97 16.44
CA LYS A 55 4.83 6.71 17.85
C LYS A 55 5.77 7.78 18.43
N LYS A 56 6.79 8.17 17.67
CA LYS A 56 7.72 9.24 18.09
C LYS A 56 7.00 10.57 18.30
N ILE A 57 6.19 10.99 17.34
CA ILE A 57 5.42 12.24 17.45
C ILE A 57 4.46 12.18 18.64
N LYS A 58 3.76 11.05 18.81
CA LYS A 58 2.85 10.85 19.93
C LYS A 58 3.58 11.02 21.27
N ASN A 59 4.76 10.40 21.41
CA ASN A 59 5.56 10.53 22.64
C ASN A 59 5.94 11.98 22.93
N ILE A 60 6.39 12.72 21.91
CA ILE A 60 6.76 14.15 22.04
C ILE A 60 5.54 15.00 22.46
N LEU A 61 4.35 14.70 21.95
CA LEU A 61 3.13 15.46 22.28
C LEU A 61 2.49 15.06 23.61
N SER A 62 2.91 13.94 24.20
CA SER A 62 2.42 13.47 25.51
C SER A 62 3.34 13.83 26.68
N GLU A 63 4.50 14.44 26.40
CA GLU A 63 5.36 15.14 27.35
C GLU A 63 4.97 16.62 27.46
#